data_AF-A0AAP5HHX5-F1
#
_entry.id   AF-A0AAP5HHX5-F1
#
_cell.length_a   1.000
_cell.length_b   1.000
_cell.length_c   1.000
_cell.angle_alpha   90.00
_cell.angle_beta   90.00
_cell.angle_gamma   90.00
#
_symmetry.space_group_name_H-M   'P 1'
#
loop_
_entity.id
_entity.type
_entity.pdbx_description
1 polymer ?
#
loop_
_entity_poly.entity_id
_entity_poly.type
_entity_poly.pdbx_seq_one_letter_code
_entity_poly.pdbx_strand_id
1 'polypeptide(L)' 'MEDSLWLGPGKLAKSIADQVRAARQIVEGLGLEIATPGEAREQLQLKGADKVAF' A
#
# COMPACT_ATOMS: atom_id res chain seq x y z
N MET A 1 5.48 5.08 7.33
CA MET A 1 5.89 5.62 8.63
C MET A 1 5.27 6.98 8.94
N GLU A 2 4.54 7.61 8.01
CA GLU A 2 3.78 8.84 8.24
C GLU A 2 2.74 8.70 9.37
N ASP A 3 1.92 7.64 9.36
CA ASP A 3 0.86 7.45 10.36
C ASP A 3 1.31 6.72 11.64
N SER A 4 2.26 5.78 11.50
CA SER A 4 2.74 4.94 12.61
C SER A 4 4.15 4.44 12.36
N LEU A 5 4.93 4.37 13.45
CA LEU A 5 6.28 3.79 13.49
C LEU A 5 6.29 2.30 13.83
N TRP A 6 5.14 1.73 14.22
CA TRP A 6 5.04 0.38 14.75
C TRP A 6 4.57 -0.61 13.67
N LEU A 7 5.09 -1.82 13.72
CA LEU A 7 4.60 -2.98 12.96
C LEU A 7 3.59 -3.80 13.78
N GLY A 8 3.66 -3.66 15.10
CA GLY A 8 2.77 -4.31 16.06
C GLY A 8 3.14 -3.88 17.49
N PRO A 9 2.43 -4.38 18.51
CA PRO A 9 2.69 -4.03 19.90
C PRO A 9 4.16 -4.24 20.28
N GLY A 10 4.83 -3.17 20.70
CA GLY A 10 6.24 -3.21 21.12
C GLY A 10 7.27 -3.48 20.02
N LYS A 11 6.86 -3.50 18.74
CA LYS A 11 7.76 -3.78 17.60
C LYS A 11 7.73 -2.64 16.58
N LEU A 12 8.83 -1.90 16.46
CA LEU A 12 9.00 -0.88 15.42
C LEU A 12 9.08 -1.54 14.03
N ALA A 13 8.47 -0.90 13.04
CA ALA A 13 8.69 -1.25 11.64
C ALA A 13 10.09 -0.81 11.22
N LYS A 14 10.79 -1.60 10.40
CA LYS A 14 12.12 -1.21 9.89
C LYS A 14 12.00 -0.44 8.58
N SER A 15 10.90 -0.63 7.86
CA SER A 15 10.62 0.05 6.61
C SER A 15 9.11 0.19 6.37
N ILE A 16 8.73 1.09 5.47
CA ILE A 16 7.36 1.17 4.95
C ILE A 16 6.96 -0.15 4.29
N ALA A 17 7.89 -0.83 3.63
CA ALA A 17 7.63 -2.11 2.99
C ALA A 17 7.19 -3.19 3.99
N ASP A 18 7.66 -3.15 5.24
CA ASP A 18 7.19 -4.09 6.28
C ASP A 18 5.71 -3.87 6.60
N GLN A 19 5.30 -2.60 6.70
CA GLN A 19 3.91 -2.21 6.95
C GLN A 19 3.01 -2.60 5.76
N VAL A 20 3.47 -2.38 4.53
CA VAL A 20 2.75 -2.79 3.31
C VAL A 20 2.57 -4.32 3.26
N ARG A 21 3.61 -5.10 3.60
CA ARG A 21 3.52 -6.57 3.63
C ARG A 21 2.54 -7.05 4.70
N ALA A 22 2.54 -6.45 5.89
CA ALA A 22 1.59 -6.81 6.95
C ALA A 22 0.14 -6.53 6.52
N ALA A 23 -0.14 -5.37 5.92
CA ALA A 23 -1.47 -5.05 5.38
C ALA A 23 -1.88 -6.03 4.27
N ARG A 24 -0.96 -6.34 3.35
CA ARG A 24 -1.18 -7.30 2.27
C ARG A 24 -1.57 -8.69 2.79
N GLN A 25 -0.89 -9.21 3.81
CA GLN A 25 -1.23 -10.50 4.43
C GLN A 25 -2.66 -10.53 4.97
N ILE A 26 -3.14 -9.43 5.57
CA ILE A 26 -4.52 -9.33 6.07
C ILE A 26 -5.50 -9.38 4.91
N VAL A 27 -5.28 -8.58 3.86
CA VAL A 27 -6.16 -8.52 2.68
C VAL A 27 -6.21 -9.87 1.95
N GLU A 28 -5.06 -10.50 1.72
CA GLU A 28 -4.98 -11.81 1.07
C GLU A 28 -5.62 -12.92 1.92
N GLY A 29 -5.51 -12.83 3.26
CA GLY A 29 -6.19 -13.75 4.18
C GLY A 29 -7.72 -13.66 4.14
N LEU A 30 -8.27 -12.55 3.64
CA LEU A 30 -9.70 -12.37 3.40
C LEU A 30 -10.15 -12.83 2.00
N GLY A 31 -9.23 -13.39 1.20
CA GLY A 31 -9.51 -13.83 -0.18
C GLY A 31 -9.60 -12.67 -1.18
N LEU A 32 -9.04 -11.50 -0.84
CA LEU A 32 -9.01 -10.33 -1.70
C LEU A 32 -7.62 -10.16 -2.35
N GLU A 33 -7.58 -9.42 -3.46
CA GLU A 33 -6.36 -9.13 -4.20
C GLU A 33 -5.95 -7.65 -4.06
N ILE A 34 -4.65 -7.38 -4.16
CA ILE A 34 -4.10 -6.02 -4.12
C ILE A 34 -4.08 -5.44 -5.53
N ALA A 35 -4.76 -4.32 -5.73
CA ALA A 35 -4.74 -3.59 -6.98
C ALA A 35 -3.31 -3.17 -7.36
N THR A 36 -2.96 -3.39 -8.62
CA THR A 36 -1.79 -2.81 -9.25
C THR A 36 -1.94 -1.28 -9.39
N PRO A 37 -0.84 -0.54 -9.60
CA PRO A 37 -0.93 0.88 -9.89
C PRO A 37 -1.76 1.22 -11.14
N GLY A 38 -1.87 0.30 -12.10
CA GLY A 38 -2.73 0.48 -13.29
C GLY A 38 -4.20 0.46 -12.93
N GLU A 39 -4.64 -0.59 -12.24
CA GLU A 39 -6.02 -0.75 -11.77
C GLU A 39 -6.42 0.37 -10.81
N ALA A 40 -5.52 0.77 -9.90
CA ALA A 40 -5.78 1.88 -9.00
C ALA A 40 -6.03 3.19 -9.76
N ARG A 41 -5.27 3.45 -10.84
CA ARG A 41 -5.51 4.64 -11.69
C ARG A 41 -6.82 4.57 -12.43
N GLU A 42 -7.20 3.39 -12.94
CA GLU A 42 -8.47 3.19 -13.63
C GLU A 42 -9.66 3.41 -12.69
N GLN A 43 -9.67 2.76 -11.52
CA GLN A 43 -10.74 2.87 -10.53
C GLN A 43 -10.93 4.32 -10.02
N LEU A 44 -9.83 5.05 -9.85
CA LEU A 44 -9.84 6.44 -9.38
C LEU A 44 -9.90 7.48 -10.52
N GLN A 45 -10.01 7.03 -11.77
CA GLN A 45 -10.05 7.90 -12.97
C GLN A 45 -8.89 8.91 -13.04
N LEU A 46 -7.68 8.45 -12.72
CA LEU A 46 -6.50 9.31 -12.65
C LEU A 46 -5.95 9.62 -14.04
N LYS A 47 -5.35 10.80 -14.17
CA LYS A 47 -4.84 11.37 -15.43
C LYS A 47 -3.79 10.53 -16.16
N GLY A 48 -3.11 9.60 -15.48
CA GLY A 48 -1.98 8.83 -16.03
C GLY A 48 -0.63 9.27 -15.45
N ALA A 49 0.33 8.34 -15.40
CA ALA A 49 1.64 8.57 -14.79
C ALA A 49 2.53 9.52 -15.61
N ASP A 50 2.27 9.64 -16.91
CA ASP A 50 2.97 10.49 -17.88
C ASP A 50 2.42 11.93 -17.95
N LYS A 51 1.27 12.20 -17.33
CA LYS A 51 0.60 13.52 -17.36
C LYS A 51 0.87 14.37 -16.11
N VAL A 52 2.09 14.29 -15.61
CA VAL A 52 2.59 14.95 -14.40
C VAL A 52 3.88 15.70 -14.74
N ALA A 53 4.18 16.76 -14.00
CA ALA A 53 5.29 17.69 -14.30
C ALA A 53 6.42 17.54 -13.28
N PHE A 54 7.03 16.36 -13.23
CA PHE A 54 8.20 16.06 -12.41
C PHE A 54 9.22 15.25 -13.20
#